data_AF-A0A1M4X1P4-F1
#
_entry.id   AF-A0A1M4X1P4-F1
#
_cell.length_a   1.000
_cell.length_b   1.000
_cell.length_c   1.000
_cell.angle_alpha   90.00
_cell.angle_beta   90.00
_cell.angle_gamma   90.00
#
_symmetry.space_group_name_H-M   'P 1'
#
loop_
_entity.id
_entity.type
_entity.pdbx_description
1 polymer ?
#
loop_
_entity_poly.entity_id
_entity_poly.type
_entity_poly.pdbx_seq_one_letter_code
_entity_poly.pdbx_strand_id
1 'polypeptide(L)'
;MKQVETNHLEKVRAIFDILHGDKEADLLLKNLNILDVHGETVYQGSILIYDKRIVALNPDESITKVKDVFDGQGLYAIPGLIDAHLHFESQLAHPTALAEAMVPCGTTTIFAECLDLLSAAAEEGVQAAKDLFKDYDKLPYRLYAFAPGKKVDASVTKAVLEMEPVIGLGEFEHFTYSSGDKDDFQKAAWVREKGGFMNGHWGVTALSDMVLNYLPAIGVSNNHDVWNVNDIEKSIRYGFPTHIKFGVGSNEVIKTLLRAIVDRKFPTDNFMLCTDNISVERLLKMGHMDWIISLCVEMGINPIKAIKMASYNTARSFHMEDQIGSLTPGRFADIVLTDSLSKINPLYVFKDGELIAKERKLLKNADIDYSNMCTKGKKGLNDLTPEQLDIVPLDVSKDGTQAKVYLFDVYGRGHADFYQEIWVPFEDGKILPEYEGETLSRLSVIQRYADGKRHIVNGLFKGVRIERGAVATFWPAPKPYFVVVGQESEEMCYCVKEVDQYSGACIVTENKTVKSVLPLEIYGVMANMTVDELTASADAIDAALAEMGNHNEGEPVVNKLLSLFISLHRFRFMK
;
A
#
# COMPACT_ATOMS: atom_id res chain seq x y z
N MET A 1 22.62 8.86 -29.47
CA MET A 1 23.98 8.51 -29.03
C MET A 1 24.89 9.73 -28.93
N LYS A 2 25.29 10.42 -30.03
CA LYS A 2 26.17 11.61 -29.95
C LYS A 2 25.69 12.73 -28.99
N GLN A 3 24.40 13.07 -28.98
CA GLN A 3 23.86 14.13 -28.10
C GLN A 3 23.78 13.73 -26.61
N VAL A 4 23.72 12.42 -26.33
CA VAL A 4 23.70 11.87 -24.96
C VAL A 4 25.14 11.75 -24.42
N GLU A 5 26.10 11.35 -25.27
CA GLU A 5 27.52 11.32 -24.94
C GLU A 5 28.08 12.71 -24.61
N THR A 6 27.71 13.75 -25.38
CA THR A 6 28.11 15.14 -25.09
C THR A 6 27.63 15.59 -23.71
N ASN A 7 26.44 15.17 -23.28
CA ASN A 7 25.85 15.57 -22.00
C ASN A 7 26.57 14.94 -20.79
N HIS A 8 26.97 13.66 -20.87
CA HIS A 8 27.67 13.01 -19.76
C HIS A 8 29.07 13.58 -19.53
N LEU A 9 29.82 13.87 -20.59
CA LEU A 9 31.14 14.51 -20.49
C LEU A 9 31.03 15.89 -19.81
N GLU A 10 30.04 16.68 -20.20
CA GLU A 10 29.77 17.99 -19.60
C GLU A 10 29.42 17.89 -18.12
N LYS A 11 28.61 16.90 -17.72
CA LYS A 11 28.27 16.67 -16.30
C LYS A 11 29.48 16.28 -15.46
N VAL A 12 30.29 15.34 -15.94
CA VAL A 12 31.52 14.92 -15.24
C VAL A 12 32.50 16.09 -15.10
N ARG A 13 32.70 16.86 -16.18
CA ARG A 13 33.55 18.05 -16.14
C ARG A 13 33.00 19.12 -15.19
N ALA A 14 31.69 19.34 -15.18
CA ALA A 14 31.07 20.30 -14.27
C ALA A 14 31.35 19.96 -12.80
N ILE A 15 31.34 18.68 -12.42
CA ILE A 15 31.70 18.26 -11.05
C ILE A 15 33.15 18.65 -10.74
N PHE A 16 34.09 18.39 -11.66
CA PHE A 16 35.48 18.81 -11.49
C PHE A 16 35.59 20.33 -11.30
N ASP A 17 34.99 21.10 -12.21
CA ASP A 17 35.05 22.57 -12.19
C ASP A 17 34.43 23.12 -10.89
N ILE A 18 33.35 22.51 -10.38
CA ILE A 18 32.72 22.88 -9.10
C ILE A 18 33.67 22.67 -7.93
N LEU A 19 34.28 21.49 -7.83
CA LEU A 19 35.18 21.14 -6.73
C LEU A 19 36.49 21.94 -6.76
N HIS A 20 36.81 22.60 -7.88
CA HIS A 20 37.95 23.52 -8.02
C HIS A 20 37.55 25.00 -7.93
N GLY A 21 36.27 25.32 -7.70
CA GLY A 21 35.78 26.69 -7.58
C GLY A 21 35.62 27.45 -8.91
N ASP A 22 35.73 26.75 -10.04
CA ASP A 22 35.58 27.31 -11.39
C ASP A 22 34.11 27.40 -11.82
N LYS A 23 33.22 26.63 -11.20
CA LYS A 23 31.78 26.60 -11.47
C LYS A 23 30.95 26.57 -10.18
N GLU A 24 29.73 27.09 -10.23
CA GLU A 24 28.78 27.07 -9.11
C GLU A 24 28.02 25.74 -9.01
N ALA A 25 27.93 25.21 -7.79
CA ALA A 25 26.98 24.16 -7.41
C ALA A 25 25.58 24.73 -7.13
N ASP A 26 24.58 23.86 -7.02
CA ASP A 26 23.19 24.29 -6.81
C ASP A 26 22.91 24.62 -5.34
N LEU A 27 23.28 23.73 -4.43
CA LEU A 27 22.94 23.87 -3.01
C LEU A 27 24.05 23.32 -2.11
N LEU A 28 24.34 24.04 -1.03
CA LEU A 28 25.12 23.56 0.10
C LEU A 28 24.24 23.45 1.34
N LEU A 29 24.08 22.23 1.87
CA LEU A 29 23.52 22.01 3.19
C LEU A 29 24.68 21.97 4.20
N LYS A 30 24.73 22.90 5.16
CA LYS A 30 25.84 22.99 6.14
C LYS A 30 25.36 22.78 7.58
N ASN A 31 26.31 22.56 8.49
CA ASN A 31 26.05 22.38 9.92
C ASN A 31 25.10 21.20 10.22
N LEU A 32 25.39 20.02 9.66
CA LEU A 32 24.57 18.82 9.80
C LEU A 32 25.24 17.77 10.69
N ASN A 33 24.44 16.98 11.39
CA ASN A 33 24.81 15.64 11.87
C ASN A 33 24.49 14.61 10.77
N ILE A 34 25.45 14.27 9.92
CA ILE A 34 25.23 13.37 8.77
C ILE A 34 25.27 11.91 9.22
N LEU A 35 24.24 11.15 8.90
CA LEU A 35 24.20 9.70 9.10
C LEU A 35 24.95 8.97 7.97
N ASP A 36 26.05 8.31 8.33
CA ASP A 36 26.72 7.32 7.48
C ASP A 36 26.10 5.94 7.68
N VAL A 37 25.26 5.53 6.72
CA VAL A 37 24.62 4.21 6.70
C VAL A 37 25.57 3.05 6.41
N HIS A 38 26.76 3.31 5.86
CA HIS A 38 27.77 2.27 5.58
C HIS A 38 28.62 1.97 6.81
N GLY A 39 29.13 3.03 7.46
CA GLY A 39 29.89 2.92 8.71
C GLY A 39 29.04 2.75 9.96
N GLU A 40 27.72 2.95 9.85
CA GLU A 40 26.79 3.02 10.99
C GLU A 40 27.21 4.06 12.04
N THR A 41 27.64 5.24 11.59
CA THR A 41 28.10 6.35 12.45
C THR A 41 27.41 7.67 12.10
N VAL A 42 27.53 8.66 12.99
CA VAL A 42 27.10 10.03 12.75
C VAL A 42 28.30 10.95 12.90
N TYR A 43 28.48 11.88 11.96
CA TYR A 43 29.54 12.88 12.00
C TYR A 43 29.03 14.26 11.60
N GLN A 44 29.72 15.30 12.08
CA GLN A 44 29.39 16.68 11.72
C GLN A 44 29.91 17.01 10.33
N GLY A 45 29.11 17.68 9.51
CA GLY A 45 29.52 18.02 8.15
C GLY A 45 28.55 18.83 7.32
N SER A 46 28.89 18.93 6.03
CA SER A 46 28.13 19.63 4.99
C SER A 46 27.97 18.74 3.76
N ILE A 47 26.90 18.93 2.98
CA ILE A 47 26.57 18.18 1.76
C ILE A 47 26.46 19.16 0.59
N LEU A 48 27.25 18.94 -0.46
CA LEU A 48 27.22 19.73 -1.70
C LEU A 48 26.38 19.02 -2.77
N ILE A 49 25.45 19.75 -3.38
CA ILE A 49 24.50 19.21 -4.35
C ILE A 49 24.63 19.96 -5.67
N TYR A 50 24.64 19.20 -6.76
CA TYR A 50 24.61 19.72 -8.13
C TYR A 50 23.90 18.73 -9.06
N ASP A 51 23.03 19.24 -9.94
CA ASP A 51 22.26 18.46 -10.92
C ASP A 51 21.58 17.24 -10.28
N LYS A 52 20.80 17.53 -9.22
CA LYS A 52 20.02 16.56 -8.43
C LYS A 52 20.81 15.57 -7.61
N ARG A 53 22.14 15.60 -7.64
CA ARG A 53 23.01 14.60 -7.00
C ARG A 53 23.91 15.22 -5.95
N ILE A 54 24.24 14.42 -4.95
CA ILE A 54 25.31 14.74 -3.99
C ILE A 54 26.64 14.64 -4.75
N VAL A 55 27.43 15.70 -4.77
CA VAL A 55 28.73 15.74 -5.48
C VAL A 55 29.92 15.77 -4.53
N ALA A 56 29.73 16.23 -3.29
CA ALA A 56 30.76 16.15 -2.25
C ALA A 56 30.15 16.14 -0.84
N LEU A 57 30.89 15.55 0.10
CA LEU A 57 30.70 15.69 1.54
C LEU A 57 31.85 16.53 2.06
N ASN A 58 31.56 17.48 2.95
CA ASN A 58 32.53 18.41 3.52
C ASN A 58 33.39 19.10 2.43
N PRO A 59 32.76 19.78 1.44
CA PRO A 59 33.51 20.52 0.43
C PRO A 59 34.36 21.62 1.08
N ASP A 60 35.42 22.04 0.41
CA ASP A 60 36.18 23.22 0.84
C ASP A 60 35.35 24.49 0.57
N GLU A 61 34.70 24.99 1.62
CA GLU A 61 33.85 26.19 1.57
C GLU A 61 34.63 27.47 1.24
N SER A 62 35.97 27.47 1.26
CA SER A 62 36.79 28.63 0.87
C SER A 62 36.91 28.82 -0.63
N ILE A 63 36.72 27.75 -1.41
CA ILE A 63 36.79 27.76 -2.87
C ILE A 63 35.45 27.44 -3.55
N THR A 64 34.59 26.66 -2.87
CA THR A 64 33.32 26.19 -3.43
C THR A 64 32.35 27.35 -3.58
N LYS A 65 31.86 27.56 -4.80
CA LYS A 65 30.81 28.53 -5.11
C LYS A 65 29.47 27.81 -5.21
N VAL A 66 28.43 28.37 -4.61
CA VAL A 66 27.08 27.78 -4.53
C VAL A 66 26.03 28.84 -4.79
N LYS A 67 24.93 28.46 -5.44
CA LYS A 67 23.78 29.36 -5.65
C LYS A 67 23.03 29.60 -4.34
N ASP A 68 22.75 28.52 -3.61
CA ASP A 68 21.99 28.56 -2.37
C ASP A 68 22.72 27.85 -1.22
N VAL A 69 22.47 28.32 -0.01
CA VAL A 69 22.98 27.72 1.24
C VAL A 69 21.81 27.49 2.18
N PHE A 70 21.72 26.28 2.71
CA PHE A 70 20.80 25.93 3.77
C PHE A 70 21.59 25.60 5.04
N ASP A 71 21.28 26.30 6.13
CA ASP A 71 21.86 26.00 7.45
C ASP A 71 21.01 24.95 8.17
N GLY A 72 21.59 23.77 8.35
CA GLY A 72 20.98 22.64 9.03
C GLY A 72 20.91 22.77 10.55
N GLN A 73 21.58 23.75 11.16
CA GLN A 73 21.50 24.07 12.59
C GLN A 73 21.73 22.88 13.54
N GLY A 74 22.56 21.92 13.13
CA GLY A 74 22.86 20.71 13.89
C GLY A 74 21.81 19.61 13.78
N LEU A 75 20.82 19.72 12.90
CA LEU A 75 19.87 18.64 12.62
C LEU A 75 20.59 17.41 12.05
N TYR A 76 19.98 16.23 12.26
CA TYR A 76 20.43 15.00 11.63
C TYR A 76 20.00 14.97 10.18
N ALA A 77 20.94 14.69 9.27
CA ALA A 77 20.65 14.37 7.89
C ALA A 77 20.65 12.85 7.71
N ILE A 78 19.52 12.30 7.29
CA ILE A 78 19.36 10.89 6.93
C ILE A 78 18.98 10.77 5.45
N PRO A 79 19.23 9.62 4.79
CA PRO A 79 18.76 9.41 3.42
C PRO A 79 17.23 9.55 3.32
N GLY A 80 16.74 9.98 2.16
CA GLY A 80 15.32 9.90 1.84
C GLY A 80 14.77 8.50 2.11
N LEU A 81 13.60 8.43 2.76
CA LEU A 81 13.03 7.16 3.20
C LEU A 81 12.34 6.45 2.03
N ILE A 82 12.39 5.13 2.05
CA ILE A 82 11.94 4.25 0.97
C ILE A 82 10.90 3.28 1.49
N ASP A 83 9.71 3.29 0.90
CA ASP A 83 8.72 2.22 1.07
C ASP A 83 8.98 1.09 0.06
N ALA A 84 9.32 -0.10 0.56
CA ALA A 84 9.73 -1.23 -0.26
C ALA A 84 8.58 -1.94 -1.00
N HIS A 85 7.32 -1.72 -0.63
CA HIS A 85 6.17 -2.37 -1.25
C HIS A 85 4.84 -1.70 -0.84
N LEU A 86 4.07 -1.21 -1.80
CA LEU A 86 2.69 -0.77 -1.58
C LEU A 86 1.83 -0.97 -2.83
N HIS A 87 0.51 -0.88 -2.66
CA HIS A 87 -0.46 -0.91 -3.76
C HIS A 87 -0.99 0.50 -4.02
N PHE A 88 -1.12 0.93 -5.29
CA PHE A 88 -1.63 2.27 -5.64
C PHE A 88 -3.07 2.53 -5.16
N GLU A 89 -3.85 1.48 -5.06
CA GLU A 89 -5.30 1.53 -4.96
C GLU A 89 -5.77 1.52 -3.51
N SER A 90 -4.96 0.99 -2.60
CA SER A 90 -5.36 0.68 -1.23
C SER A 90 -5.55 1.91 -0.35
N GLN A 91 -4.92 3.02 -0.73
CA GLN A 91 -5.08 4.32 -0.08
C GLN A 91 -6.32 5.07 -0.62
N LEU A 92 -6.97 4.58 -1.68
CA LEU A 92 -8.08 5.24 -2.40
C LEU A 92 -7.73 6.59 -3.02
N ALA A 93 -6.45 6.96 -3.04
CA ALA A 93 -5.94 8.22 -3.53
C ALA A 93 -5.09 7.99 -4.78
N HIS A 94 -5.23 8.86 -5.78
CA HIS A 94 -4.32 8.86 -6.92
C HIS A 94 -2.89 9.27 -6.49
N PRO A 95 -1.84 8.98 -7.29
CA PRO A 95 -0.44 9.18 -6.90
C PRO A 95 -0.09 10.61 -6.42
N THR A 96 -0.61 11.64 -7.10
CA THR A 96 -0.43 13.03 -6.66
C THR A 96 -1.04 13.30 -5.28
N ALA A 97 -2.24 12.80 -4.98
CA ALA A 97 -2.85 12.98 -3.67
C ALA A 97 -2.05 12.21 -2.60
N LEU A 98 -1.65 10.97 -2.89
CA LEU A 98 -0.80 10.18 -1.96
C LEU A 98 0.47 10.93 -1.53
N ALA A 99 1.08 11.72 -2.42
CA ALA A 99 2.24 12.54 -2.10
C ALA A 99 2.00 13.46 -0.88
N GLU A 100 0.80 14.04 -0.74
CA GLU A 100 0.47 15.02 0.30
C GLU A 100 0.51 14.41 1.70
N ALA A 101 0.13 13.13 1.82
CA ALA A 101 0.19 12.40 3.08
C ALA A 101 1.56 11.78 3.34
N MET A 102 2.27 11.39 2.27
CA MET A 102 3.46 10.55 2.36
C MET A 102 4.78 11.34 2.41
N VAL A 103 4.96 12.32 1.51
CA VAL A 103 6.23 13.06 1.36
C VAL A 103 6.59 13.86 2.61
N PRO A 104 5.64 14.54 3.30
CA PRO A 104 5.97 15.26 4.53
C PRO A 104 6.44 14.35 5.68
N CYS A 105 6.23 13.04 5.55
CA CYS A 105 6.75 12.00 6.43
C CYS A 105 8.18 11.56 6.06
N GLY A 106 8.84 12.24 5.11
CA GLY A 106 10.24 11.98 4.74
C GLY A 106 10.43 10.87 3.70
N THR A 107 9.35 10.26 3.20
CA THR A 107 9.44 9.26 2.14
C THR A 107 9.62 9.93 0.79
N THR A 108 10.71 9.60 0.12
CA THR A 108 11.06 10.16 -1.19
C THR A 108 11.05 9.12 -2.30
N THR A 109 10.92 7.83 -1.98
CA THR A 109 10.85 6.75 -2.98
C THR A 109 9.84 5.68 -2.55
N ILE A 110 9.08 5.17 -3.52
CA ILE A 110 8.18 4.03 -3.34
C ILE A 110 8.38 2.98 -4.42
N PHE A 111 8.14 1.73 -4.02
CA PHE A 111 8.03 0.56 -4.88
C PHE A 111 6.57 0.11 -4.88
N ALA A 112 5.86 0.34 -5.99
CA ALA A 112 4.40 0.24 -6.02
C ALA A 112 3.86 -0.71 -7.09
N GLU A 113 2.76 -1.39 -6.76
CA GLU A 113 2.09 -2.33 -7.64
C GLU A 113 0.72 -1.80 -8.07
N CYS A 114 0.34 -2.07 -9.32
CA CYS A 114 -0.88 -1.54 -9.95
C CYS A 114 -1.90 -2.64 -10.30
N LEU A 115 -1.85 -3.76 -9.58
CA LEU A 115 -2.55 -4.99 -9.96
C LEU A 115 -4.08 -4.87 -9.85
N ASP A 116 -4.60 -4.13 -8.86
CA ASP A 116 -6.05 -4.00 -8.67
C ASP A 116 -6.66 -2.98 -9.62
N LEU A 117 -5.95 -1.89 -9.91
CA LEU A 117 -6.34 -0.91 -10.92
C LEU A 117 -6.42 -1.56 -12.30
N LEU A 118 -5.39 -2.29 -12.69
CA LEU A 118 -5.33 -2.91 -14.02
C LEU A 118 -6.31 -4.06 -14.15
N SER A 119 -6.59 -4.79 -13.06
CA SER A 119 -7.64 -5.80 -13.03
C SER A 119 -9.03 -5.17 -13.14
N ALA A 120 -9.27 -4.05 -12.44
CA ALA A 120 -10.50 -3.29 -12.51
C ALA A 120 -10.78 -2.72 -13.91
N ALA A 121 -9.73 -2.25 -14.59
CA ALA A 121 -9.78 -1.73 -15.95
C ALA A 121 -10.09 -2.79 -17.02
N ALA A 122 -9.96 -4.08 -16.69
CA ALA A 122 -10.25 -5.21 -17.58
C ALA A 122 -9.57 -5.04 -18.96
N GLU A 123 -10.35 -4.95 -20.04
CA GLU A 123 -9.84 -4.79 -21.42
C GLU A 123 -9.01 -3.50 -21.62
N GLU A 124 -9.20 -2.50 -20.76
CA GLU A 124 -8.47 -1.23 -20.78
C GLU A 124 -7.20 -1.25 -19.93
N GLY A 125 -6.82 -2.37 -19.31
CA GLY A 125 -5.70 -2.42 -18.35
C GLY A 125 -4.38 -1.85 -18.87
N VAL A 126 -4.04 -2.08 -20.14
CA VAL A 126 -2.83 -1.51 -20.76
C VAL A 126 -2.94 0.01 -20.93
N GLN A 127 -4.13 0.52 -21.24
CA GLN A 127 -4.37 1.96 -21.36
C GLN A 127 -4.35 2.63 -19.98
N ALA A 128 -5.00 2.03 -18.98
CA ALA A 128 -4.97 2.47 -17.59
C ALA A 128 -3.53 2.60 -17.05
N ALA A 129 -2.66 1.63 -17.36
CA ALA A 129 -1.25 1.71 -16.98
C ALA A 129 -0.50 2.88 -17.66
N LYS A 130 -0.75 3.12 -18.95
CA LYS A 130 -0.16 4.26 -19.67
C LYS A 130 -0.59 5.58 -19.06
N ASP A 131 -1.88 5.71 -18.71
CA ASP A 131 -2.41 6.94 -18.14
C ASP A 131 -1.91 7.15 -16.70
N LEU A 132 -1.81 6.08 -15.90
CA LEU A 132 -1.21 6.11 -14.56
C LEU A 132 0.24 6.61 -14.60
N PHE A 133 1.02 6.17 -15.58
CA PHE A 133 2.45 6.46 -15.68
C PHE A 133 2.80 7.65 -16.59
N LYS A 134 1.83 8.31 -17.24
CA LYS A 134 2.07 9.33 -18.28
C LYS A 134 3.01 10.48 -17.87
N ASP A 135 3.07 10.80 -16.58
CA ASP A 135 3.83 11.91 -16.01
C ASP A 135 4.46 11.55 -14.65
N TYR A 136 4.80 10.27 -14.45
CA TYR A 136 5.26 9.78 -13.14
C TYR A 136 6.51 10.49 -12.60
N ASP A 137 7.36 11.03 -13.48
CA ASP A 137 8.61 11.70 -13.15
C ASP A 137 8.41 13.10 -12.53
N LYS A 138 7.21 13.67 -12.69
CA LYS A 138 6.81 14.95 -12.07
C LYS A 138 6.42 14.81 -10.61
N LEU A 139 6.16 13.59 -10.13
CA LEU A 139 5.79 13.35 -8.75
C LEU A 139 6.88 13.88 -7.79
N PRO A 140 6.50 14.42 -6.61
CA PRO A 140 7.46 14.91 -5.61
C PRO A 140 8.18 13.77 -4.88
N TYR A 141 8.02 12.53 -5.34
CA TYR A 141 8.75 11.35 -4.91
C TYR A 141 9.09 10.51 -6.15
N ARG A 142 10.02 9.58 -5.99
CA ARG A 142 10.43 8.65 -7.05
C ARG A 142 9.60 7.39 -7.00
N LEU A 143 9.07 7.02 -8.16
CA LEU A 143 8.26 5.83 -8.32
C LEU A 143 9.06 4.77 -9.08
N TYR A 144 9.10 3.57 -8.51
CA TYR A 144 9.42 2.34 -9.24
C TYR A 144 8.20 1.42 -9.20
N ALA A 145 7.73 1.02 -10.37
CA ALA A 145 6.49 0.25 -10.49
C ALA A 145 6.74 -1.23 -10.81
N PHE A 146 5.73 -2.05 -10.56
CA PHE A 146 5.71 -3.46 -10.94
C PHE A 146 4.49 -3.75 -11.80
N ALA A 147 4.71 -4.51 -12.88
CA ALA A 147 3.62 -5.07 -13.68
C ALA A 147 2.85 -6.11 -12.85
N PRO A 148 1.55 -6.32 -13.07
CA PRO A 148 0.76 -7.22 -12.24
C PRO A 148 1.23 -8.68 -12.36
N GLY A 149 1.62 -9.26 -11.22
CA GLY A 149 1.93 -10.69 -11.09
C GLY A 149 0.71 -11.60 -11.24
N LYS A 150 -0.47 -11.08 -10.92
CA LYS A 150 -1.73 -11.82 -10.81
C LYS A 150 -2.93 -10.94 -11.17
N LYS A 151 -4.14 -11.50 -11.09
CA LYS A 151 -5.46 -10.84 -11.33
C LYS A 151 -5.71 -10.30 -12.76
N VAL A 152 -4.71 -10.32 -13.63
CA VAL A 152 -4.82 -9.93 -15.05
C VAL A 152 -4.29 -11.03 -15.97
N ASP A 153 -4.78 -11.01 -17.20
CA ASP A 153 -4.28 -11.83 -18.31
C ASP A 153 -2.79 -11.56 -18.58
N ALA A 154 -2.03 -12.60 -18.92
CA ALA A 154 -0.60 -12.49 -19.19
C ALA A 154 -0.24 -11.43 -20.25
N SER A 155 -1.10 -11.17 -21.24
CA SER A 155 -0.86 -10.15 -22.26
C SER A 155 -0.79 -8.73 -21.70
N VAL A 156 -1.61 -8.40 -20.68
CA VAL A 156 -1.57 -7.11 -19.99
C VAL A 156 -0.25 -6.98 -19.24
N THR A 157 0.12 -8.00 -18.46
CA THR A 157 1.39 -8.03 -17.74
C THR A 157 2.57 -7.81 -18.69
N LYS A 158 2.59 -8.51 -19.84
CA LYS A 158 3.65 -8.37 -20.84
C LYS A 158 3.76 -6.95 -21.39
N ALA A 159 2.63 -6.31 -21.69
CA ALA A 159 2.63 -4.94 -22.20
C ALA A 159 3.12 -3.93 -21.15
N VAL A 160 2.73 -4.10 -19.89
CA VAL A 160 3.12 -3.20 -18.77
C VAL A 160 4.59 -3.38 -18.40
N LEU A 161 5.14 -4.59 -18.51
CA LEU A 161 6.57 -4.83 -18.30
C LEU A 161 7.46 -3.96 -19.19
N GLU A 162 7.00 -3.50 -20.35
CA GLU A 162 7.78 -2.66 -21.28
C GLU A 162 7.64 -1.15 -21.02
N MET A 163 6.92 -0.75 -19.97
CA MET A 163 6.67 0.66 -19.65
C MET A 163 7.67 1.18 -18.61
N GLU A 164 7.99 2.47 -18.68
CA GLU A 164 8.55 3.19 -17.54
C GLU A 164 7.41 3.63 -16.61
N PRO A 165 7.55 3.57 -15.28
CA PRO A 165 8.75 3.23 -14.48
C PRO A 165 8.79 1.76 -14.02
N VAL A 166 8.35 0.81 -14.86
CA VAL A 166 8.19 -0.59 -14.44
C VAL A 166 9.52 -1.34 -14.45
N ILE A 167 9.96 -1.77 -13.26
CA ILE A 167 11.26 -2.46 -13.06
C ILE A 167 11.12 -3.97 -12.89
N GLY A 168 9.89 -4.47 -12.84
CA GLY A 168 9.64 -5.86 -12.47
C GLY A 168 8.18 -6.25 -12.49
N LEU A 169 7.89 -7.37 -11.84
CA LEU A 169 6.57 -7.97 -11.70
C LEU A 169 6.22 -8.15 -10.23
N GLY A 170 4.98 -7.89 -9.87
CA GLY A 170 4.50 -8.11 -8.53
C GLY A 170 3.02 -7.80 -8.33
N GLU A 171 2.39 -8.31 -7.28
CA GLU A 171 2.95 -9.36 -6.43
C GLU A 171 2.68 -10.73 -7.06
N PHE A 172 3.71 -11.58 -7.09
CA PHE A 172 3.63 -12.91 -7.66
C PHE A 172 3.22 -13.93 -6.58
N GLU A 173 2.02 -14.50 -6.69
CA GLU A 173 1.46 -15.38 -5.67
C GLU A 173 1.71 -16.88 -5.93
N HIS A 174 1.79 -17.65 -4.85
CA HIS A 174 2.03 -19.08 -4.92
C HIS A 174 0.82 -19.92 -5.38
N PHE A 175 -0.40 -19.41 -5.22
CA PHE A 175 -1.62 -20.22 -5.32
C PHE A 175 -1.85 -20.79 -6.72
N THR A 176 -1.82 -19.94 -7.74
CA THR A 176 -2.01 -20.34 -9.14
C THR A 176 -0.73 -20.98 -9.70
N TYR A 177 0.44 -20.44 -9.36
CA TYR A 177 1.73 -21.01 -9.78
C TYR A 177 1.89 -22.47 -9.36
N SER A 178 1.63 -22.79 -8.08
CA SER A 178 1.78 -24.15 -7.55
C SER A 178 0.78 -25.15 -8.16
N SER A 179 -0.25 -24.66 -8.84
CA SER A 179 -1.23 -25.48 -9.57
C SER A 179 -0.85 -25.73 -11.04
N GLY A 180 0.28 -25.21 -11.51
CA GLY A 180 0.75 -25.39 -12.88
C GLY A 180 0.13 -24.41 -13.88
N ASP A 181 -0.25 -23.22 -13.42
CA ASP A 181 -0.83 -22.19 -14.28
C ASP A 181 0.17 -21.73 -15.35
N LYS A 182 -0.27 -21.72 -16.61
CA LYS A 182 0.60 -21.41 -17.76
C LYS A 182 0.92 -19.94 -17.86
N ASP A 183 0.01 -19.06 -17.44
CA ASP A 183 0.21 -17.61 -17.49
C ASP A 183 1.27 -17.22 -16.47
N ASP A 184 1.21 -17.78 -15.26
CA ASP A 184 2.21 -17.52 -14.23
C ASP A 184 3.62 -17.97 -14.66
N PHE A 185 3.74 -19.11 -15.36
CA PHE A 185 5.01 -19.56 -15.92
C PHE A 185 5.55 -18.60 -16.99
N GLN A 186 4.68 -18.08 -17.86
CA GLN A 186 5.07 -17.10 -18.89
C GLN A 186 5.50 -15.78 -18.26
N LYS A 187 4.74 -15.25 -17.31
CA LYS A 187 5.06 -14.02 -16.59
C LYS A 187 6.42 -14.12 -15.89
N ALA A 188 6.66 -15.23 -15.19
CA ALA A 188 7.95 -15.49 -14.55
C ALA A 188 9.10 -15.54 -15.57
N ALA A 189 8.90 -16.18 -16.73
CA ALA A 189 9.91 -16.25 -17.77
C ALA A 189 10.26 -14.87 -18.37
N TRP A 190 9.26 -14.03 -18.66
CA TRP A 190 9.49 -12.70 -19.24
C TRP A 190 10.27 -11.77 -18.30
N VAL A 191 9.97 -11.79 -17.00
CA VAL A 191 10.70 -10.96 -16.03
C VAL A 191 12.16 -11.37 -15.94
N ARG A 192 12.43 -12.68 -15.98
CA ARG A 192 13.81 -13.20 -16.02
C ARG A 192 14.53 -12.79 -17.31
N GLU A 193 13.85 -12.83 -18.45
CA GLU A 193 14.40 -12.38 -19.74
C GLU A 193 14.75 -10.88 -19.69
N LYS A 194 13.89 -10.06 -19.08
CA LYS A 194 14.14 -8.62 -18.86
C LYS A 194 15.27 -8.35 -17.86
N GLY A 195 15.57 -9.32 -16.98
CA GLY A 195 16.46 -9.12 -15.83
C GLY A 195 15.84 -8.24 -14.73
N GLY A 196 14.50 -8.20 -14.66
CA GLY A 196 13.75 -7.42 -13.69
C GLY A 196 13.55 -8.14 -12.35
N PHE A 197 12.91 -7.44 -11.41
CA PHE A 197 12.61 -7.96 -10.07
C PHE A 197 11.25 -8.66 -10.04
N MET A 198 11.12 -9.68 -9.19
CA MET A 198 9.86 -10.40 -8.98
C MET A 198 9.49 -10.34 -7.49
N ASN A 199 8.57 -9.45 -7.13
CA ASN A 199 8.06 -9.34 -5.75
C ASN A 199 7.19 -10.55 -5.42
N GLY A 200 7.48 -11.22 -4.32
CA GLY A 200 6.77 -12.43 -3.90
C GLY A 200 5.63 -12.15 -2.90
N HIS A 201 4.53 -12.90 -3.07
CA HIS A 201 3.47 -13.08 -2.08
C HIS A 201 3.27 -14.58 -1.78
N TRP A 202 4.27 -15.16 -1.14
CA TRP A 202 4.30 -16.58 -0.81
C TRP A 202 4.24 -16.74 0.71
N GLY A 203 3.17 -17.35 1.21
CA GLY A 203 3.01 -17.63 2.63
C GLY A 203 4.02 -18.69 3.08
N VAL A 204 5.20 -18.24 3.53
CA VAL A 204 6.39 -19.10 3.63
C VAL A 204 6.19 -20.27 4.59
N THR A 205 5.50 -20.08 5.70
CA THR A 205 5.16 -21.19 6.61
C THR A 205 3.99 -22.06 6.15
N ALA A 206 3.14 -21.56 5.25
CA ALA A 206 2.02 -22.33 4.70
C ALA A 206 2.45 -23.37 3.65
N LEU A 207 3.69 -23.28 3.16
CA LEU A 207 4.22 -24.11 2.10
C LEU A 207 5.22 -25.14 2.60
N SER A 208 5.24 -26.30 1.93
CA SER A 208 6.23 -27.34 2.21
C SER A 208 7.62 -26.88 1.76
N ASP A 209 8.65 -27.42 2.39
CA ASP A 209 10.04 -27.10 2.06
C ASP A 209 10.37 -27.38 0.59
N MET A 210 9.70 -28.36 -0.04
CA MET A 210 9.83 -28.63 -1.47
C MET A 210 9.31 -27.44 -2.29
N VAL A 211 8.08 -27.00 -2.04
CA VAL A 211 7.43 -25.92 -2.80
C VAL A 211 8.19 -24.61 -2.63
N LEU A 212 8.78 -24.38 -1.45
CA LEU A 212 9.62 -23.20 -1.18
C LEU A 212 10.90 -23.13 -2.03
N ASN A 213 11.37 -24.24 -2.60
CA ASN A 213 12.53 -24.16 -3.51
C ASN A 213 12.19 -23.47 -4.83
N TYR A 214 10.92 -23.46 -5.25
CA TYR A 214 10.54 -22.84 -6.52
C TYR A 214 10.81 -21.33 -6.52
N LEU A 215 10.50 -20.65 -5.43
CA LEU A 215 10.55 -19.19 -5.35
C LEU A 215 11.93 -18.64 -5.74
N PRO A 216 13.03 -18.96 -5.02
CA PRO A 216 14.33 -18.44 -5.42
C PRO A 216 14.80 -19.04 -6.74
N ALA A 217 14.44 -20.29 -7.05
CA ALA A 217 14.84 -20.95 -8.29
C ALA A 217 14.28 -20.26 -9.54
N ILE A 218 13.04 -19.78 -9.48
CA ILE A 218 12.40 -19.02 -10.56
C ILE A 218 12.71 -17.53 -10.52
N GLY A 219 13.40 -17.05 -9.49
CA GLY A 219 13.90 -15.68 -9.42
C GLY A 219 13.00 -14.70 -8.67
N VAL A 220 12.11 -15.19 -7.80
CA VAL A 220 11.45 -14.33 -6.79
C VAL A 220 12.53 -13.63 -5.99
N SER A 221 12.43 -12.31 -5.86
CA SER A 221 13.51 -11.45 -5.35
C SER A 221 13.33 -11.07 -3.88
N ASN A 222 12.11 -11.11 -3.35
CA ASN A 222 11.78 -10.77 -1.97
C ASN A 222 10.43 -11.41 -1.58
N ASN A 223 10.03 -11.25 -0.31
CA ASN A 223 8.68 -11.62 0.13
C ASN A 223 8.21 -10.71 1.29
N HIS A 224 6.92 -10.34 1.25
CA HIS A 224 6.27 -9.56 2.31
C HIS A 224 5.13 -10.33 3.04
N ASP A 225 4.76 -11.54 2.58
CA ASP A 225 3.73 -12.38 3.22
C ASP A 225 4.26 -13.12 4.48
N VAL A 226 4.80 -12.36 5.42
CA VAL A 226 5.33 -12.80 6.73
C VAL A 226 4.35 -12.42 7.84
N TRP A 227 4.03 -13.36 8.73
CA TRP A 227 3.01 -13.20 9.77
C TRP A 227 3.47 -13.62 11.16
N ASN A 228 4.47 -14.49 11.25
CA ASN A 228 5.01 -14.96 12.51
C ASN A 228 6.54 -15.12 12.47
N VAL A 229 7.12 -15.44 13.63
CA VAL A 229 8.58 -15.58 13.76
C VAL A 229 9.15 -16.70 12.88
N ASN A 230 8.40 -17.78 12.64
CA ASN A 230 8.85 -18.88 11.79
C ASN A 230 8.88 -18.47 10.32
N ASP A 231 8.00 -17.56 9.88
CA ASP A 231 8.08 -16.98 8.53
C ASP A 231 9.39 -16.22 8.33
N ILE A 232 9.81 -15.41 9.32
CA ILE A 232 11.10 -14.69 9.27
C ILE A 232 12.26 -15.69 9.16
N GLU A 233 12.28 -16.70 10.02
CA GLU A 233 13.36 -17.69 10.03
C GLU A 233 13.46 -18.44 8.70
N LYS A 234 12.31 -18.86 8.15
CA LYS A 234 12.26 -19.51 6.83
C LYS A 234 12.68 -18.57 5.72
N SER A 235 12.17 -17.34 5.65
CA SER A 235 12.56 -16.37 4.62
C SER A 235 14.07 -16.17 4.56
N ILE A 236 14.71 -15.96 5.72
CA ILE A 236 16.18 -15.84 5.81
C ILE A 236 16.86 -17.12 5.35
N ARG A 237 16.38 -18.30 5.77
CA ARG A 237 16.98 -19.60 5.41
C ARG A 237 16.97 -19.84 3.90
N TYR A 238 15.93 -19.40 3.21
CA TYR A 238 15.78 -19.51 1.75
C TYR A 238 16.38 -18.32 0.98
N GLY A 239 17.07 -17.40 1.68
CA GLY A 239 17.82 -16.31 1.07
C GLY A 239 16.96 -15.12 0.65
N PHE A 240 15.78 -14.94 1.23
CA PHE A 240 14.90 -13.82 0.89
C PHE A 240 15.21 -12.56 1.69
N PRO A 241 15.47 -11.42 1.01
CA PRO A 241 15.19 -10.12 1.56
C PRO A 241 13.72 -10.07 2.02
N THR A 242 13.51 -9.80 3.30
CA THR A 242 12.21 -9.93 3.96
C THR A 242 11.61 -8.55 4.21
N HIS A 243 10.43 -8.29 3.65
CA HIS A 243 9.72 -7.05 3.89
C HIS A 243 8.80 -7.22 5.10
N ILE A 244 8.97 -6.39 6.12
CA ILE A 244 8.03 -6.32 7.25
C ILE A 244 6.97 -5.29 6.89
N LYS A 245 5.72 -5.75 6.76
CA LYS A 245 4.56 -4.93 6.39
C LYS A 245 3.88 -4.30 7.62
N PHE A 246 3.40 -3.06 7.45
CA PHE A 246 2.79 -2.28 8.55
C PHE A 246 1.34 -1.88 8.32
N GLY A 247 0.85 -1.92 7.07
CA GLY A 247 -0.53 -1.61 6.76
C GLY A 247 -1.49 -2.78 6.97
N VAL A 248 -1.01 -4.02 6.82
CA VAL A 248 -1.81 -5.24 6.99
C VAL A 248 -1.41 -6.02 8.25
N GLY A 249 -2.42 -6.47 9.00
CA GLY A 249 -2.26 -7.24 10.24
C GLY A 249 -2.42 -6.38 11.49
N SER A 250 -2.64 -7.01 12.64
CA SER A 250 -2.83 -6.27 13.88
C SER A 250 -1.51 -5.66 14.37
N ASN A 251 -1.61 -4.54 15.10
CA ASN A 251 -0.46 -3.90 15.75
C ASN A 251 0.37 -4.90 16.58
N GLU A 252 -0.27 -5.90 17.20
CA GLU A 252 0.43 -6.91 17.99
C GLU A 252 1.21 -7.93 17.17
N VAL A 253 0.74 -8.26 15.96
CA VAL A 253 1.50 -9.09 15.01
C VAL A 253 2.78 -8.36 14.60
N ILE A 254 2.66 -7.10 14.18
CA ILE A 254 3.80 -6.26 13.77
C ILE A 254 4.84 -6.17 14.89
N LYS A 255 4.40 -5.79 16.11
CA LYS A 255 5.31 -5.70 17.26
C LYS A 255 5.96 -7.04 17.59
N THR A 256 5.26 -8.16 17.41
CA THR A 256 5.82 -9.50 17.63
C THR A 256 6.94 -9.81 16.65
N LEU A 257 6.77 -9.48 15.36
CA LEU A 257 7.82 -9.63 14.36
C LEU A 257 9.04 -8.75 14.68
N LEU A 258 8.84 -7.49 15.05
CA LEU A 258 9.92 -6.57 15.39
C LEU A 258 10.71 -7.02 16.62
N ARG A 259 10.03 -7.41 17.71
CA ARG A 259 10.69 -7.96 18.90
C ARG A 259 11.46 -9.23 18.56
N ALA A 260 10.93 -10.09 17.69
CA ALA A 260 11.63 -11.29 17.27
C ALA A 260 12.95 -10.99 16.53
N ILE A 261 13.01 -9.93 15.71
CA ILE A 261 14.27 -9.48 15.08
C ILE A 261 15.32 -9.17 16.15
N VAL A 262 14.93 -8.48 17.22
CA VAL A 262 15.81 -8.12 18.33
C VAL A 262 16.21 -9.35 19.15
N ASP A 263 15.23 -10.09 19.67
CA ASP A 263 15.43 -11.20 20.61
C ASP A 263 16.23 -12.35 19.99
N ARG A 264 15.96 -12.66 18.72
CA ARG A 264 16.67 -13.71 17.97
C ARG A 264 17.97 -13.20 17.34
N LYS A 265 18.25 -11.90 17.42
CA LYS A 265 19.41 -11.24 16.80
C LYS A 265 19.50 -11.54 15.31
N PHE A 266 18.36 -11.50 14.61
CA PHE A 266 18.36 -11.66 13.17
C PHE A 266 19.16 -10.52 12.51
N PRO A 267 19.91 -10.80 11.44
CA PRO A 267 20.69 -9.78 10.74
C PRO A 267 19.76 -8.76 10.08
N THR A 268 19.74 -7.54 10.60
CA THR A 268 18.88 -6.42 10.12
C THR A 268 19.07 -6.10 8.63
N ASP A 269 20.24 -6.43 8.09
CA ASP A 269 20.60 -6.28 6.67
C ASP A 269 19.71 -7.10 5.71
N ASN A 270 18.97 -8.11 6.20
CA ASN A 270 18.00 -8.88 5.43
C ASN A 270 16.60 -8.28 5.40
N PHE A 271 16.35 -7.18 6.11
CA PHE A 271 15.00 -6.66 6.28
C PHE A 271 14.82 -5.31 5.59
N MET A 272 13.63 -5.16 5.04
CA MET A 272 13.09 -3.91 4.54
C MET A 272 11.73 -3.63 5.17
N LEU A 273 11.31 -2.37 5.10
CA LEU A 273 10.06 -1.88 5.68
C LEU A 273 9.09 -1.49 4.56
N CYS A 274 7.82 -1.87 4.70
CA CYS A 274 6.81 -1.53 3.72
C CYS A 274 5.42 -1.29 4.32
N THR A 275 4.57 -0.55 3.60
CA THR A 275 3.19 -0.34 4.04
C THR A 275 2.23 -1.40 3.54
N ASP A 276 2.41 -1.95 2.34
CA ASP A 276 1.44 -2.85 1.71
C ASP A 276 0.09 -2.13 1.52
N ASN A 277 -0.95 -2.46 2.30
CA ASN A 277 -2.26 -1.78 2.25
C ASN A 277 -2.42 -0.83 3.43
N ILE A 278 -2.42 0.48 3.21
CA ILE A 278 -2.58 1.50 4.26
C ILE A 278 -3.55 2.59 3.80
N SER A 279 -4.32 3.21 4.70
CA SER A 279 -5.22 4.33 4.36
C SER A 279 -4.51 5.69 4.44
N VAL A 280 -4.96 6.69 3.68
CA VAL A 280 -4.44 8.06 3.77
C VAL A 280 -4.65 8.65 5.16
N GLU A 281 -5.79 8.39 5.80
CA GLU A 281 -6.08 8.85 7.16
C GLU A 281 -5.07 8.30 8.17
N ARG A 282 -4.66 7.04 8.01
CA ARG A 282 -3.64 6.43 8.84
C ARG A 282 -2.27 7.07 8.60
N LEU A 283 -1.92 7.34 7.34
CA LEU A 283 -0.70 8.08 7.00
C LEU A 283 -0.67 9.47 7.65
N LEU A 284 -1.79 10.21 7.59
CA LEU A 284 -1.89 11.54 8.18
C LEU A 284 -1.86 11.52 9.72
N LYS A 285 -2.50 10.53 10.35
CA LYS A 285 -2.59 10.42 11.82
C LYS A 285 -1.31 9.88 12.45
N MET A 286 -0.72 8.84 11.85
CA MET A 286 0.40 8.12 12.44
C MET A 286 1.75 8.55 11.86
N GLY A 287 1.79 8.83 10.56
CA GLY A 287 2.99 8.97 9.75
C GLY A 287 3.14 7.82 8.75
N HIS A 288 4.26 7.83 8.03
CA HIS A 288 4.61 6.82 7.03
C HIS A 288 5.88 6.07 7.46
N MET A 289 6.96 6.13 6.67
CA MET A 289 8.24 5.50 7.03
C MET A 289 8.85 6.10 8.30
N ASP A 290 8.64 7.38 8.60
CA ASP A 290 9.11 8.00 9.84
C ASP A 290 8.51 7.33 11.10
N TRP A 291 7.20 7.06 11.07
CA TRP A 291 6.50 6.37 12.13
C TRP A 291 6.96 4.92 12.24
N ILE A 292 7.07 4.23 11.10
CA ILE A 292 7.50 2.83 11.05
C ILE A 292 8.90 2.67 11.64
N ILE A 293 9.85 3.53 11.26
CA ILE A 293 11.21 3.53 11.83
C ILE A 293 11.15 3.80 13.33
N SER A 294 10.38 4.79 13.77
CA SER A 294 10.23 5.11 15.19
C SER A 294 9.68 3.92 16.00
N LEU A 295 8.71 3.18 15.43
CA LEU A 295 8.18 1.96 16.04
C LEU A 295 9.22 0.83 16.06
N CYS A 296 10.03 0.66 15.01
CA CYS A 296 11.15 -0.28 15.03
C CYS A 296 12.12 0.02 16.18
N VAL A 297 12.44 1.30 16.39
CA VAL A 297 13.32 1.73 17.49
C VAL A 297 12.68 1.49 18.86
N GLU A 298 11.38 1.82 19.00
CA GLU A 298 10.62 1.56 20.22
C GLU A 298 10.64 0.07 20.60
N MET A 299 10.58 -0.82 19.60
CA MET A 299 10.65 -2.27 19.80
C MET A 299 12.07 -2.80 20.05
N GLY A 300 13.09 -1.92 20.10
CA GLY A 300 14.45 -2.26 20.47
C GLY A 300 15.42 -2.43 19.29
N ILE A 301 15.01 -2.17 18.05
CA ILE A 301 15.94 -2.16 16.90
C ILE A 301 16.83 -0.91 17.01
N ASN A 302 18.13 -1.05 16.75
CA ASN A 302 19.04 0.09 16.75
C ASN A 302 18.55 1.18 15.75
N PRO A 303 18.53 2.47 16.13
CA PRO A 303 18.10 3.58 15.28
C PRO A 303 18.68 3.59 13.86
N ILE A 304 20.00 3.43 13.75
CA ILE A 304 20.70 3.45 12.46
C ILE A 304 20.28 2.25 11.60
N LYS A 305 20.13 1.08 12.23
CA LYS A 305 19.68 -0.14 11.53
C LYS A 305 18.24 -0.03 11.06
N ALA A 306 17.35 0.54 11.86
CA ALA A 306 15.96 0.81 11.46
C ALA A 306 15.91 1.77 10.26
N ILE A 307 16.70 2.85 10.27
CA ILE A 307 16.82 3.77 9.13
C ILE A 307 17.38 3.05 7.90
N LYS A 308 18.40 2.20 8.04
CA LYS A 308 18.94 1.38 6.94
C LYS A 308 17.88 0.49 6.31
N MET A 309 17.01 -0.14 7.12
CA MET A 309 15.90 -0.98 6.65
C MET A 309 14.87 -0.21 5.80
N ALA A 310 14.78 1.12 5.95
CA ALA A 310 13.93 2.00 5.14
C ALA A 310 14.75 2.91 4.18
N SER A 311 16.01 2.58 3.91
CA SER A 311 16.85 3.34 2.98
C SER A 311 17.84 2.42 2.27
N TYR A 312 19.06 2.28 2.79
CA TYR A 312 20.14 1.56 2.14
C TYR A 312 19.82 0.09 1.86
N ASN A 313 19.21 -0.63 2.80
CA ASN A 313 18.87 -2.04 2.62
C ASN A 313 17.83 -2.21 1.51
N THR A 314 16.84 -1.32 1.46
CA THR A 314 15.81 -1.31 0.40
C THR A 314 16.40 -0.96 -0.95
N ALA A 315 17.26 0.05 -1.02
CA ALA A 315 17.97 0.37 -2.25
C ALA A 315 18.78 -0.83 -2.74
N ARG A 316 19.52 -1.48 -1.83
CA ARG A 316 20.34 -2.67 -2.14
C ARG A 316 19.50 -3.87 -2.57
N SER A 317 18.34 -4.11 -1.99
CA SER A 317 17.49 -5.25 -2.37
C SER A 317 16.95 -5.15 -3.80
N PHE A 318 16.87 -3.94 -4.33
CA PHE A 318 16.47 -3.65 -5.71
C PHE A 318 17.65 -3.20 -6.59
N HIS A 319 18.89 -3.40 -6.15
CA HIS A 319 20.12 -3.02 -6.88
C HIS A 319 20.14 -1.54 -7.32
N MET A 320 19.67 -0.63 -6.45
CA MET A 320 19.60 0.81 -6.66
C MET A 320 20.46 1.61 -5.68
N GLU A 321 21.36 0.96 -4.94
CA GLU A 321 22.24 1.58 -3.95
C GLU A 321 23.31 2.52 -4.56
N ASP A 322 23.49 2.47 -5.88
CA ASP A 322 24.28 3.43 -6.65
C ASP A 322 23.53 4.74 -6.92
N GLN A 323 22.20 4.74 -6.76
CA GLN A 323 21.32 5.87 -7.05
C GLN A 323 20.68 6.48 -5.80
N ILE A 324 20.21 5.65 -4.86
CA ILE A 324 19.43 6.09 -3.69
C ILE A 324 19.86 5.37 -2.40
N GLY A 325 19.25 5.75 -1.27
CA GLY A 325 19.38 5.05 0.02
C GLY A 325 20.63 5.38 0.84
N SER A 326 21.49 6.29 0.40
CA SER A 326 22.64 6.78 1.17
C SER A 326 22.96 8.25 0.88
N LEU A 327 23.53 8.96 1.87
CA LEU A 327 24.02 10.33 1.73
C LEU A 327 25.49 10.32 1.27
N THR A 328 25.74 9.80 0.07
CA THR A 328 27.10 9.65 -0.48
C THR A 328 27.25 10.28 -1.87
N PRO A 329 28.45 10.73 -2.27
CA PRO A 329 28.67 11.28 -3.60
C PRO A 329 28.22 10.32 -4.71
N GLY A 330 27.61 10.90 -5.73
CA GLY A 330 27.03 10.20 -6.86
C GLY A 330 25.56 9.83 -6.70
N ARG A 331 24.98 9.79 -5.49
CA ARG A 331 23.55 9.45 -5.28
C ARG A 331 22.66 10.66 -5.50
N PHE A 332 21.37 10.43 -5.75
CA PHE A 332 20.36 11.48 -5.73
C PHE A 332 20.33 12.17 -4.36
N ALA A 333 20.16 13.48 -4.37
CA ALA A 333 20.08 14.30 -3.17
C ALA A 333 18.67 14.23 -2.56
N ASP A 334 18.27 13.02 -2.18
CA ASP A 334 17.08 12.76 -1.38
C ASP A 334 17.47 12.71 0.09
N ILE A 335 17.05 13.72 0.86
CA ILE A 335 17.58 13.97 2.20
C ILE A 335 16.43 14.36 3.13
N VAL A 336 16.38 13.74 4.30
CA VAL A 336 15.48 14.14 5.38
C VAL A 336 16.30 14.76 6.50
N LEU A 337 15.92 15.96 6.93
CA LEU A 337 16.47 16.59 8.12
C LEU A 337 15.52 16.38 9.30
N THR A 338 16.04 15.82 10.39
CA THR A 338 15.27 15.48 11.59
C THR A 338 16.02 15.85 12.86
N ASP A 339 15.28 16.08 13.95
CA ASP A 339 15.82 16.45 15.25
C ASP A 339 16.36 15.24 16.05
N SER A 340 15.98 14.02 15.69
CA SER A 340 16.37 12.81 16.41
C SER A 340 16.39 11.57 15.49
N LEU A 341 17.30 10.64 15.78
CA LEU A 341 17.33 9.33 15.12
C LEU A 341 16.46 8.27 15.81
N SER A 342 16.03 8.50 17.05
CA SER A 342 15.26 7.51 17.82
C SER A 342 13.75 7.63 17.59
N LYS A 343 13.27 8.86 17.48
CA LYS A 343 11.93 9.20 17.00
C LYS A 343 12.12 10.11 15.81
N ILE A 344 11.77 9.63 14.63
CA ILE A 344 11.97 10.37 13.38
C ILE A 344 10.89 11.43 13.28
N ASN A 345 11.32 12.68 13.21
CA ASN A 345 10.46 13.83 12.99
C ASN A 345 11.01 14.65 11.81
N PRO A 346 10.53 14.41 10.58
CA PRO A 346 10.97 15.16 9.41
C PRO A 346 10.60 16.64 9.54
N LEU A 347 11.61 17.50 9.61
CA LEU A 347 11.46 18.96 9.63
C LEU A 347 11.65 19.55 8.22
N TYR A 348 12.54 18.96 7.43
CA TYR A 348 12.78 19.33 6.04
C TYR A 348 12.98 18.07 5.21
N VAL A 349 12.38 18.03 4.03
CA VAL A 349 12.51 16.92 3.09
C VAL A 349 12.95 17.48 1.75
N PHE A 350 14.08 16.98 1.28
CA PHE A 350 14.64 17.28 -0.03
C PHE A 350 14.50 16.08 -0.95
N LYS A 351 14.13 16.31 -2.20
CA LYS A 351 14.13 15.31 -3.28
C LYS A 351 14.86 15.90 -4.45
N ASP A 352 15.80 15.15 -5.03
CA ASP A 352 16.67 15.67 -6.10
C ASP A 352 17.33 17.03 -5.73
N GLY A 353 17.60 17.28 -4.44
CA GLY A 353 18.18 18.54 -3.96
C GLY A 353 17.22 19.73 -3.83
N GLU A 354 15.95 19.58 -4.19
CA GLU A 354 14.91 20.61 -4.01
C GLU A 354 14.19 20.40 -2.68
N LEU A 355 13.97 21.47 -1.90
CA LEU A 355 13.16 21.42 -0.69
C LEU A 355 11.69 21.26 -1.07
N ILE A 356 11.12 20.08 -0.86
CA ILE A 356 9.75 19.74 -1.26
C ILE A 356 8.76 19.72 -0.11
N ALA A 357 9.22 19.52 1.13
CA ALA A 357 8.37 19.59 2.32
C ALA A 357 9.10 20.23 3.50
N LYS A 358 8.33 20.95 4.33
CA LYS A 358 8.80 21.62 5.54
C LYS A 358 7.76 21.48 6.64
N GLU A 359 8.22 21.17 7.87
CA GLU A 359 7.38 21.11 9.07
C GLU A 359 6.10 20.30 8.86
N ARG A 360 6.24 19.07 8.32
CA ARG A 360 5.14 18.14 8.00
C ARG A 360 4.14 18.66 6.96
N LYS A 361 4.52 19.62 6.11
CA LYS A 361 3.69 20.12 5.01
C LYS A 361 4.43 20.05 3.68
N LEU A 362 3.75 19.55 2.66
CA LEU A 362 4.23 19.59 1.28
C LEU A 362 4.22 21.03 0.78
N LEU A 363 5.31 21.48 0.15
CA LEU A 363 5.46 22.85 -0.36
C LEU A 363 4.98 22.97 -1.80
N LYS A 364 5.13 21.90 -2.58
CA LYS A 364 4.75 21.84 -3.98
C LYS A 364 4.36 20.42 -4.34
N ASN A 365 3.19 20.27 -4.93
CA ASN A 365 2.73 19.01 -5.49
C ASN A 365 2.83 19.01 -7.01
N ALA A 366 2.76 17.82 -7.62
CA ALA A 366 2.68 17.67 -9.06
C ALA A 366 1.28 18.03 -9.57
N ASP A 367 1.20 18.68 -10.73
CA ASP A 367 -0.06 18.90 -11.44
C ASP A 367 -0.18 17.82 -12.53
N ILE A 368 -0.87 16.73 -12.19
CA ILE A 368 -1.10 15.57 -13.06
C ILE A 368 -2.61 15.32 -13.13
N ASP A 369 -3.14 15.30 -14.34
CA ASP A 369 -4.56 15.09 -14.61
C ASP A 369 -4.89 13.61 -14.77
N TYR A 370 -5.56 13.04 -13.76
CA TYR A 370 -6.07 11.66 -13.76
C TYR A 370 -7.52 11.54 -14.25
N SER A 371 -8.16 12.63 -14.69
CA SER A 371 -9.57 12.62 -15.10
C SER A 371 -9.88 11.68 -16.26
N ASN A 372 -8.91 11.42 -17.15
CA ASN A 372 -9.05 10.45 -18.24
C ASN A 372 -9.22 9.00 -17.77
N MET A 373 -8.83 8.70 -16.53
CA MET A 373 -8.99 7.38 -15.91
C MET A 373 -10.34 7.27 -15.16
N CYS A 374 -11.09 8.37 -15.05
CA CYS A 374 -12.41 8.35 -14.43
C CYS A 374 -13.42 7.66 -15.34
N THR A 375 -14.11 6.68 -14.80
CA THR A 375 -15.08 5.85 -15.51
C THR A 375 -16.50 6.11 -15.00
N LYS A 376 -17.50 5.53 -15.66
CA LYS A 376 -18.89 5.59 -15.20
C LYS A 376 -19.38 4.22 -14.76
N GLY A 377 -20.29 4.21 -13.80
CA GLY A 377 -20.93 2.99 -13.33
C GLY A 377 -21.72 2.29 -14.43
N LYS A 378 -21.64 0.96 -14.43
CA LYS A 378 -22.38 0.10 -15.34
C LYS A 378 -23.28 -0.79 -14.50
N LYS A 379 -24.59 -0.55 -14.59
CA LYS A 379 -25.58 -1.21 -13.73
C LYS A 379 -25.58 -2.72 -13.94
N GLY A 380 -25.48 -3.46 -12.84
CA GLY A 380 -25.48 -4.92 -12.82
C GLY A 380 -26.58 -5.54 -11.94
N LEU A 381 -27.31 -4.76 -11.14
CA LEU A 381 -28.21 -5.26 -10.09
C LEU A 381 -29.72 -5.10 -10.38
N ASN A 382 -30.13 -5.01 -11.65
CA ASN A 382 -31.54 -4.80 -12.02
C ASN A 382 -32.49 -5.91 -11.53
N ASP A 383 -31.98 -7.14 -11.43
CA ASP A 383 -32.65 -8.36 -10.97
C ASP A 383 -32.56 -8.58 -9.45
N LEU A 384 -31.76 -7.80 -8.72
CA LEU A 384 -31.57 -8.01 -7.29
C LEU A 384 -32.85 -7.65 -6.51
N THR A 385 -33.33 -8.55 -5.66
CA THR A 385 -34.48 -8.34 -4.77
C THR A 385 -34.07 -8.39 -3.29
N PRO A 386 -34.81 -7.73 -2.37
CA PRO A 386 -34.51 -7.77 -0.94
C PRO A 386 -34.41 -9.19 -0.38
N GLU A 387 -35.28 -10.10 -0.78
CA GLU A 387 -35.36 -11.47 -0.25
C GLU A 387 -34.08 -12.26 -0.52
N GLN A 388 -33.32 -11.90 -1.55
CA GLN A 388 -32.03 -12.53 -1.84
C GLN A 388 -30.95 -12.16 -0.82
N LEU A 389 -31.16 -11.13 0.00
CA LEU A 389 -30.25 -10.68 1.05
C LEU A 389 -30.62 -11.24 2.43
N ASP A 390 -31.72 -11.99 2.53
CA ASP A 390 -32.09 -12.71 3.75
C ASP A 390 -31.06 -13.80 4.08
N ILE A 391 -30.71 -13.90 5.36
CA ILE A 391 -29.84 -14.99 5.82
C ILE A 391 -30.68 -16.26 5.88
N VAL A 392 -30.32 -17.23 5.06
CA VAL A 392 -30.89 -18.58 5.11
C VAL A 392 -29.98 -19.44 5.99
N PRO A 393 -30.49 -20.08 7.07
CA PRO A 393 -29.68 -20.98 7.88
C PRO A 393 -29.00 -22.06 7.04
N LEU A 394 -27.71 -22.32 7.31
CA LEU A 394 -26.97 -23.45 6.78
C LEU A 394 -27.46 -24.77 7.38
N ASP A 395 -27.87 -24.71 8.65
CA ASP A 395 -28.47 -25.81 9.39
C ASP A 395 -29.32 -25.24 10.54
N VAL A 396 -30.22 -26.05 11.10
CA VAL A 396 -31.02 -25.70 12.28
C VAL A 396 -30.86 -26.79 13.33
N SER A 397 -30.65 -26.40 14.59
CA SER A 397 -30.44 -27.34 15.68
C SER A 397 -31.65 -28.26 15.83
N LYS A 398 -31.43 -29.45 16.41
CA LYS A 398 -32.50 -30.45 16.56
C LYS A 398 -33.69 -29.96 17.39
N ASP A 399 -33.45 -29.05 18.33
CA ASP A 399 -34.49 -28.43 19.16
C ASP A 399 -35.12 -27.18 18.53
N GLY A 400 -34.63 -26.76 17.35
CA GLY A 400 -35.14 -25.59 16.63
C GLY A 400 -34.78 -24.25 17.25
N THR A 401 -33.86 -24.20 18.23
CA THR A 401 -33.52 -22.98 18.97
C THR A 401 -32.27 -22.27 18.45
N GLN A 402 -31.50 -22.91 17.57
CA GLN A 402 -30.30 -22.33 16.97
C GLN A 402 -30.25 -22.56 15.47
N ALA A 403 -29.67 -21.59 14.77
CA ALA A 403 -29.39 -21.65 13.34
C ALA A 403 -27.89 -21.54 13.12
N LYS A 404 -27.36 -22.34 12.19
CA LYS A 404 -25.98 -22.25 11.75
C LYS A 404 -25.87 -21.22 10.63
N VAL A 405 -24.96 -20.27 10.75
CA VAL A 405 -24.79 -19.16 9.80
C VAL A 405 -23.31 -18.88 9.55
N TYR A 406 -23.02 -18.12 8.49
CA TYR A 406 -21.69 -17.55 8.31
C TYR A 406 -21.49 -16.32 9.20
N LEU A 407 -20.31 -16.21 9.81
CA LEU A 407 -19.81 -15.01 10.47
C LEU A 407 -18.55 -14.54 9.75
N PHE A 408 -18.52 -13.27 9.38
CA PHE A 408 -17.34 -12.55 8.88
C PHE A 408 -16.78 -11.69 10.01
N ASP A 409 -15.50 -11.84 10.34
CA ASP A 409 -14.82 -11.10 11.41
C ASP A 409 -13.56 -10.41 10.87
N VAL A 410 -13.60 -9.08 10.76
CA VAL A 410 -12.45 -8.28 10.29
C VAL A 410 -11.38 -8.08 11.37
N TYR A 411 -11.70 -8.38 12.64
CA TYR A 411 -10.77 -8.26 13.77
C TYR A 411 -10.09 -9.58 14.15
N GLY A 412 -10.47 -10.69 13.49
CA GLY A 412 -9.86 -12.00 13.69
C GLY A 412 -8.32 -11.96 13.63
N ARG A 413 -7.65 -12.68 14.54
CA ARG A 413 -6.18 -12.65 14.71
C ARG A 413 -5.47 -13.41 13.58
N GLY A 414 -5.51 -12.83 12.39
CA GLY A 414 -4.96 -13.42 11.17
C GLY A 414 -5.98 -14.23 10.38
N HIS A 415 -5.49 -14.85 9.31
CA HIS A 415 -6.31 -15.44 8.24
C HIS A 415 -7.25 -16.58 8.68
N ALA A 416 -6.93 -17.30 9.76
CA ALA A 416 -7.68 -18.51 10.11
C ALA A 416 -9.12 -18.24 10.55
N ASP A 417 -9.41 -17.05 11.10
CA ASP A 417 -10.68 -16.75 11.76
C ASP A 417 -11.51 -15.68 11.02
N PHE A 418 -11.11 -15.28 9.80
CA PHE A 418 -11.82 -14.24 9.04
C PHE A 418 -13.27 -14.62 8.72
N TYR A 419 -13.51 -15.90 8.42
CA TYR A 419 -14.84 -16.43 8.20
C TYR A 419 -15.01 -17.73 8.97
N GLN A 420 -16.19 -17.92 9.54
CA GLN A 420 -16.50 -19.10 10.34
C GLN A 420 -17.99 -19.44 10.25
N GLU A 421 -18.30 -20.72 10.46
CA GLU A 421 -19.68 -21.17 10.65
C GLU A 421 -19.99 -21.22 12.14
N ILE A 422 -20.92 -20.39 12.58
CA ILE A 422 -21.30 -20.27 14.00
C ILE A 422 -22.76 -20.67 14.20
N TRP A 423 -23.10 -21.08 15.41
CA TRP A 423 -24.48 -21.27 15.85
C TRP A 423 -24.96 -20.03 16.60
N VAL A 424 -26.11 -19.50 16.19
CA VAL A 424 -26.74 -18.32 16.80
C VAL A 424 -28.19 -18.60 17.17
N PRO A 425 -28.79 -17.83 18.10
CA PRO A 425 -30.18 -18.03 18.49
C PRO A 425 -31.13 -17.90 17.29
N PHE A 426 -32.13 -18.77 17.26
CA PHE A 426 -33.12 -18.87 16.19
C PHE A 426 -34.52 -18.97 16.81
N GLU A 427 -35.35 -17.98 16.51
CA GLU A 427 -36.69 -17.83 17.08
C GLU A 427 -37.69 -17.44 16.00
N ASP A 428 -38.87 -18.08 15.99
CA ASP A 428 -39.96 -17.82 15.04
C ASP A 428 -39.52 -17.82 13.55
N GLY A 429 -38.58 -18.70 13.21
CA GLY A 429 -38.07 -18.81 11.85
C GLY A 429 -37.06 -17.72 11.46
N LYS A 430 -36.61 -16.90 12.43
CA LYS A 430 -35.68 -15.79 12.21
C LYS A 430 -34.38 -16.00 12.97
N ILE A 431 -33.28 -15.61 12.31
CA ILE A 431 -31.96 -15.54 12.92
C ILE A 431 -31.89 -14.29 13.79
N LEU A 432 -31.54 -14.47 15.06
CA LEU A 432 -31.18 -13.36 15.94
C LEU A 432 -29.68 -13.10 15.79
N PRO A 433 -29.24 -11.88 15.44
CA PRO A 433 -27.84 -11.57 15.17
C PRO A 433 -27.04 -11.41 16.46
N GLU A 434 -27.13 -12.37 17.38
CA GLU A 434 -26.43 -12.36 18.66
C GLU A 434 -25.41 -13.49 18.74
N TYR A 435 -24.17 -13.14 19.06
CA TYR A 435 -23.09 -14.11 19.21
C TYR A 435 -22.13 -13.65 20.31
N GLU A 436 -21.79 -14.56 21.24
CA GLU A 436 -20.90 -14.28 22.38
C GLU A 436 -21.29 -13.04 23.23
N GLY A 437 -22.59 -12.73 23.29
CA GLY A 437 -23.11 -11.58 24.05
C GLY A 437 -23.03 -10.24 23.31
N GLU A 438 -22.64 -10.25 22.04
CA GLU A 438 -22.63 -9.07 21.16
C GLU A 438 -23.74 -9.17 20.10
N THR A 439 -24.41 -8.05 19.84
CA THR A 439 -25.31 -7.92 18.68
C THR A 439 -24.50 -7.52 17.46
N LEU A 440 -24.57 -8.33 16.41
CA LEU A 440 -23.85 -8.20 15.15
C LEU A 440 -24.71 -7.50 14.08
N SER A 441 -24.05 -7.02 13.02
CA SER A 441 -24.76 -6.58 11.81
C SER A 441 -24.87 -7.70 10.80
N ARG A 442 -25.81 -7.59 9.86
CA ARG A 442 -25.88 -8.49 8.71
C ARG A 442 -24.98 -7.97 7.60
N LEU A 443 -24.43 -8.89 6.82
CA LEU A 443 -23.60 -8.58 5.66
C LEU A 443 -24.02 -9.44 4.47
N SER A 444 -24.02 -8.83 3.29
CA SER A 444 -24.18 -9.53 2.01
C SER A 444 -23.01 -9.21 1.09
N VAL A 445 -22.38 -10.26 0.55
CA VAL A 445 -21.40 -10.18 -0.54
C VAL A 445 -22.13 -10.52 -1.84
N ILE A 446 -22.15 -9.59 -2.79
CA ILE A 446 -23.04 -9.67 -3.97
C ILE A 446 -22.22 -9.52 -5.24
N GLN A 447 -22.24 -10.52 -6.12
CA GLN A 447 -21.64 -10.40 -7.45
C GLN A 447 -22.37 -9.32 -8.25
N ARG A 448 -21.65 -8.41 -8.91
CA ARG A 448 -22.26 -7.30 -9.70
C ARG A 448 -22.84 -7.77 -11.02
N TYR A 449 -22.08 -8.53 -11.81
CA TYR A 449 -22.56 -9.07 -13.09
C TYR A 449 -22.70 -10.58 -12.96
N ALA A 450 -23.92 -11.07 -13.15
CA ALA A 450 -24.23 -12.49 -13.11
C ALA A 450 -24.64 -12.98 -14.51
N ASP A 451 -24.13 -14.14 -14.91
CA ASP A 451 -24.65 -14.91 -16.03
C ASP A 451 -25.40 -16.12 -15.47
N GLY A 452 -26.72 -15.99 -15.34
CA GLY A 452 -27.57 -16.94 -14.63
C GLY A 452 -27.81 -16.58 -13.16
N LYS A 453 -27.72 -17.55 -12.25
CA LYS A 453 -27.98 -17.32 -10.82
C LYS A 453 -26.87 -16.45 -10.23
N ARG A 454 -27.23 -15.26 -9.73
CA ARG A 454 -26.32 -14.35 -9.05
C ARG A 454 -25.69 -15.01 -7.82
N HIS A 455 -24.37 -14.91 -7.72
CA HIS A 455 -23.68 -15.35 -6.53
C HIS A 455 -23.85 -14.30 -5.40
N ILE A 456 -24.46 -14.74 -4.30
CA ILE A 456 -24.73 -13.93 -3.10
C ILE A 456 -24.39 -14.77 -1.88
N VAL A 457 -23.65 -14.20 -0.94
CA VAL A 457 -23.34 -14.82 0.35
C VAL A 457 -23.82 -13.89 1.45
N ASN A 458 -24.74 -14.37 2.29
CA ASN A 458 -25.31 -13.64 3.41
C ASN A 458 -24.78 -14.22 4.73
N GLY A 459 -24.50 -13.37 5.69
CA GLY A 459 -24.04 -13.77 7.01
C GLY A 459 -24.12 -12.65 8.03
N LEU A 460 -23.59 -12.94 9.22
CA LEU A 460 -23.36 -11.95 10.27
C LEU A 460 -21.96 -11.35 10.13
N PHE A 461 -21.79 -10.14 10.66
CA PHE A 461 -20.57 -9.38 10.52
C PHE A 461 -20.15 -8.75 11.84
N LYS A 462 -18.90 -9.00 12.23
CA LYS A 462 -18.19 -8.37 13.33
C LYS A 462 -17.15 -7.43 12.74
N GLY A 463 -17.45 -6.13 12.73
CA GLY A 463 -16.59 -5.13 12.08
C GLY A 463 -17.17 -3.73 12.15
N VAL A 464 -18.36 -3.60 11.59
CA VAL A 464 -19.17 -2.37 11.56
C VAL A 464 -20.51 -2.73 12.17
N ARG A 465 -20.93 -1.99 13.19
CA ARG A 465 -22.20 -2.21 13.87
C ARG A 465 -23.14 -1.08 13.49
N ILE A 466 -24.24 -1.37 12.83
CA ILE A 466 -25.28 -0.38 12.56
C ILE A 466 -26.62 -0.89 13.07
N GLU A 467 -27.37 0.01 13.71
CA GLU A 467 -28.67 -0.29 14.32
C GLU A 467 -29.82 -0.04 13.36
N ARG A 468 -29.61 0.86 12.37
CA ARG A 468 -30.55 1.19 11.29
C ARG A 468 -29.79 1.65 10.06
N GLY A 469 -30.47 1.73 8.92
CA GLY A 469 -29.83 2.08 7.65
C GLY A 469 -28.98 0.95 7.07
N ALA A 470 -28.16 1.31 6.09
CA ALA A 470 -27.19 0.42 5.47
C ALA A 470 -25.96 1.21 4.98
N VAL A 471 -24.82 0.51 4.89
CA VAL A 471 -23.63 0.98 4.19
C VAL A 471 -23.20 -0.05 3.16
N ALA A 472 -22.93 0.39 1.95
CA ALA A 472 -22.45 -0.46 0.88
C ALA A 472 -21.18 0.10 0.24
N THR A 473 -20.33 -0.78 -0.24
CA THR A 473 -19.19 -0.45 -1.10
C THR A 473 -19.07 -1.44 -2.24
N PHE A 474 -18.34 -1.05 -3.28
CA PHE A 474 -18.04 -1.86 -4.45
C PHE A 474 -16.53 -1.98 -4.65
N TRP A 475 -16.07 -3.18 -4.99
CA TRP A 475 -14.70 -3.39 -5.44
C TRP A 475 -14.69 -4.20 -6.76
N PRO A 476 -14.10 -3.66 -7.84
CA PRO A 476 -14.11 -4.30 -9.15
C PRO A 476 -13.12 -5.46 -9.32
N ALA A 477 -12.08 -5.55 -8.47
CA ALA A 477 -10.92 -6.41 -8.70
C ALA A 477 -10.79 -7.58 -7.70
N PRO A 478 -10.42 -8.80 -8.13
CA PRO A 478 -10.32 -9.24 -9.52
C PRO A 478 -11.67 -9.52 -10.18
N LYS A 479 -12.75 -9.51 -9.39
CA LYS A 479 -14.11 -9.71 -9.85
C LYS A 479 -15.01 -8.67 -9.20
N PRO A 480 -16.01 -8.16 -9.93
CA PRO A 480 -16.82 -7.06 -9.47
C PRO A 480 -17.85 -7.55 -8.45
N TYR A 481 -17.63 -7.21 -7.18
CA TYR A 481 -18.49 -7.55 -6.05
C TYR A 481 -18.82 -6.33 -5.22
N PHE A 482 -19.99 -6.36 -4.60
CA PHE A 482 -20.38 -5.43 -3.56
C PHE A 482 -20.30 -6.11 -2.19
N VAL A 483 -20.06 -5.30 -1.17
CA VAL A 483 -20.34 -5.64 0.22
C VAL A 483 -21.35 -4.62 0.72
N VAL A 484 -22.43 -5.10 1.33
CA VAL A 484 -23.40 -4.26 2.04
C VAL A 484 -23.60 -4.77 3.45
N VAL A 485 -23.62 -3.86 4.41
CA VAL A 485 -23.89 -4.10 5.82
C VAL A 485 -25.18 -3.39 6.19
N GLY A 486 -26.02 -4.03 7.01
CA GLY A 486 -27.33 -3.49 7.43
C GLY A 486 -28.03 -4.40 8.42
N GLN A 487 -29.25 -4.03 8.80
CA GLN A 487 -30.16 -4.89 9.56
C GLN A 487 -31.36 -5.36 8.73
N GLU A 488 -31.78 -4.55 7.75
CA GLU A 488 -32.98 -4.81 6.94
C GLU A 488 -32.63 -5.01 5.47
N SER A 489 -33.12 -6.11 4.89
CA SER A 489 -32.80 -6.50 3.52
C SER A 489 -33.28 -5.49 2.47
N GLU A 490 -34.40 -4.81 2.74
CA GLU A 490 -34.91 -3.75 1.85
C GLU A 490 -33.96 -2.56 1.77
N GLU A 491 -33.43 -2.11 2.91
CA GLU A 491 -32.51 -0.98 2.99
C GLU A 491 -31.14 -1.35 2.41
N MET A 492 -30.64 -2.55 2.71
CA MET A 492 -29.40 -3.08 2.11
C MET A 492 -29.51 -3.18 0.58
N CYS A 493 -30.64 -3.69 0.07
CA CYS A 493 -30.89 -3.78 -1.37
C CYS A 493 -31.00 -2.41 -2.03
N TYR A 494 -31.61 -1.43 -1.38
CA TYR A 494 -31.63 -0.04 -1.84
C TYR A 494 -30.20 0.54 -1.91
N CYS A 495 -29.45 0.42 -0.80
CA CYS A 495 -28.09 0.95 -0.68
C CYS A 495 -27.16 0.43 -1.79
N VAL A 496 -27.14 -0.88 -2.02
CA VAL A 496 -26.26 -1.47 -3.04
C VAL A 496 -26.68 -1.07 -4.47
N LYS A 497 -27.97 -0.83 -4.72
CA LYS A 497 -28.46 -0.31 -6.01
C LYS A 497 -28.09 1.14 -6.24
N GLU A 498 -27.95 1.94 -5.18
CA GLU A 498 -27.37 3.28 -5.28
C GLU A 498 -25.87 3.20 -5.63
N VAL A 499 -25.10 2.31 -4.98
CA VAL A 499 -23.68 2.10 -5.32
C VAL A 499 -23.50 1.62 -6.77
N ASP A 500 -24.39 0.76 -7.28
CA ASP A 500 -24.35 0.22 -8.65
C ASP A 500 -24.45 1.30 -9.76
N GLN A 501 -24.82 2.53 -9.39
CA GLN A 501 -24.81 3.68 -10.31
C GLN A 501 -23.40 4.24 -10.55
N TYR A 502 -22.44 3.92 -9.69
CA TYR A 502 -21.07 4.42 -9.72
C TYR A 502 -20.10 3.38 -10.30
N SER A 503 -18.94 3.85 -10.76
CA SER A 503 -17.83 2.95 -11.09
C SER A 503 -17.39 2.18 -9.86
N GLY A 504 -17.16 2.91 -8.78
CA GLY A 504 -17.10 2.45 -7.40
C GLY A 504 -17.52 3.58 -6.47
N ALA A 505 -18.00 3.24 -5.29
CA ALA A 505 -18.32 4.20 -4.25
C ALA A 505 -18.50 3.47 -2.92
N CYS A 506 -18.40 4.21 -1.81
CA CYS A 506 -18.98 3.85 -0.53
C CYS A 506 -20.19 4.76 -0.27
N ILE A 507 -21.35 4.19 0.03
CA ILE A 507 -22.60 4.92 0.23
C ILE A 507 -23.26 4.48 1.53
N VAL A 508 -23.79 5.46 2.27
CA VAL A 508 -24.61 5.25 3.46
C VAL A 508 -26.04 5.67 3.13
N THR A 509 -27.02 4.82 3.46
CA THR A 509 -28.44 5.09 3.28
C THR A 509 -29.23 4.85 4.56
N GLU A 510 -30.33 5.56 4.72
CA GLU A 510 -31.34 5.27 5.73
C GLU A 510 -32.72 5.71 5.21
N ASN A 511 -33.74 4.87 5.43
CA ASN A 511 -35.10 5.10 4.95
C ASN A 511 -35.15 5.34 3.44
N LYS A 512 -34.43 4.53 2.67
CA LYS A 512 -34.32 4.61 1.21
C LYS A 512 -33.90 6.01 0.72
N THR A 513 -33.01 6.65 1.49
CA THR A 513 -32.44 7.97 1.18
C THR A 513 -30.94 7.91 1.36
N VAL A 514 -30.19 8.41 0.38
CA VAL A 514 -28.74 8.57 0.46
C VAL A 514 -28.38 9.65 1.48
N LYS A 515 -27.51 9.30 2.43
CA LYS A 515 -27.03 10.20 3.49
C LYS A 515 -25.62 10.71 3.23
N SER A 516 -24.76 9.86 2.69
CA SER A 516 -23.37 10.20 2.38
C SER A 516 -22.85 9.31 1.24
N VAL A 517 -21.92 9.86 0.46
CA VAL A 517 -21.32 9.21 -0.72
C VAL A 517 -19.84 9.57 -0.78
N LEU A 518 -18.99 8.55 -0.88
CA LEU A 518 -17.59 8.66 -1.27
C LEU A 518 -17.42 7.98 -2.64
N PRO A 519 -17.31 8.72 -3.74
CA PRO A 519 -17.14 8.14 -5.07
C PRO A 519 -15.69 7.72 -5.33
N LEU A 520 -15.51 6.57 -5.98
CA LEU A 520 -14.24 6.04 -6.47
C LEU A 520 -14.30 5.97 -7.99
N GLU A 521 -13.96 7.06 -8.67
CA GLU A 521 -14.23 7.21 -10.10
C GLU A 521 -13.13 6.64 -10.99
N ILE A 522 -11.88 6.61 -10.51
CA ILE A 522 -10.74 6.07 -11.25
C ILE A 522 -10.88 4.54 -11.25
N TYR A 523 -11.38 4.01 -12.37
CA TYR A 523 -11.71 2.59 -12.58
C TYR A 523 -12.50 1.90 -11.44
N GLY A 524 -13.15 2.64 -10.54
CA GLY A 524 -13.84 2.06 -9.39
C GLY A 524 -12.98 1.77 -8.16
N VAL A 525 -11.69 2.13 -8.15
CA VAL A 525 -10.73 1.77 -7.09
C VAL A 525 -10.07 2.96 -6.40
N MET A 526 -9.96 4.12 -7.05
CA MET A 526 -9.40 5.34 -6.47
C MET A 526 -10.33 6.53 -6.67
N ALA A 527 -10.29 7.48 -5.75
CA ALA A 527 -10.94 8.77 -5.88
C ALA A 527 -10.10 9.72 -6.75
N ASN A 528 -10.78 10.55 -7.54
CA ASN A 528 -10.17 11.67 -8.25
C ASN A 528 -10.33 12.95 -7.42
N MET A 529 -9.68 12.96 -6.25
CA MET A 529 -9.84 13.97 -5.20
C MET A 529 -8.48 14.32 -4.59
N THR A 530 -8.35 15.54 -4.10
CA THR A 530 -7.25 15.91 -3.18
C THR A 530 -7.33 15.10 -1.88
N VAL A 531 -6.26 15.07 -1.08
CA VAL A 531 -6.29 14.36 0.20
C VAL A 531 -7.32 14.95 1.16
N ASP A 532 -7.47 16.27 1.20
CA ASP A 532 -8.46 16.93 2.06
C ASP A 532 -9.89 16.56 1.65
N GLU A 533 -10.19 16.50 0.36
CA GLU A 533 -11.51 16.09 -0.14
C GLU A 533 -11.81 14.61 0.12
N LEU A 534 -10.81 13.74 -0.09
CA LEU A 534 -10.94 12.31 0.16
C LEU A 534 -11.20 12.04 1.65
N THR A 535 -10.39 12.63 2.53
CA THR A 535 -10.54 12.46 3.97
C THR A 535 -11.84 13.07 4.49
N ALA A 536 -12.24 14.25 4.01
CA ALA A 536 -13.54 14.83 4.34
C ALA A 536 -14.71 13.94 3.90
N SER A 537 -14.60 13.29 2.73
CA SER A 537 -15.62 12.34 2.24
C SER A 537 -15.67 11.08 3.10
N ALA A 538 -14.51 10.55 3.52
CA ALA A 538 -14.43 9.39 4.40
C ALA A 538 -14.99 9.71 5.80
N ASP A 539 -14.64 10.87 6.35
CA ASP A 539 -15.17 11.36 7.63
C ASP A 539 -16.69 11.57 7.57
N ALA A 540 -17.23 12.01 6.43
CA ALA A 540 -18.68 12.14 6.23
C ALA A 540 -19.40 10.78 6.21
N ILE A 541 -18.78 9.73 5.67
CA ILE A 541 -19.29 8.35 5.75
C ILE A 541 -19.33 7.89 7.21
N ASP A 542 -18.23 8.06 7.94
CA ASP A 542 -18.13 7.66 9.34
C ASP A 542 -19.11 8.44 10.23
N ALA A 543 -19.28 9.75 10.01
CA ALA A 543 -20.22 10.60 10.72
C ALA A 543 -21.67 10.14 10.48
N ALA A 544 -22.06 9.86 9.24
CA ALA A 544 -23.38 9.34 8.91
C ALA A 544 -23.66 7.99 9.59
N LEU A 545 -22.64 7.12 9.67
CA LEU A 545 -22.76 5.83 10.36
C LEU A 545 -22.82 5.97 11.88
N ALA A 546 -22.12 6.96 12.45
CA ALA A 546 -22.19 7.24 13.88
C ALA A 546 -23.61 7.61 14.32
N GLU A 547 -24.34 8.38 13.50
CA GLU A 547 -25.76 8.66 13.74
C GLU A 547 -26.61 7.38 13.77
N MET A 548 -26.22 6.35 13.01
CA MET A 548 -26.90 5.06 12.89
C MET A 548 -26.49 4.01 13.94
N GLY A 549 -25.76 4.43 14.98
CA GLY A 549 -25.35 3.56 16.09
C GLY A 549 -24.02 2.83 15.86
N ASN A 550 -23.26 3.22 14.83
CA ASN A 550 -21.90 2.72 14.65
C ASN A 550 -20.91 3.43 15.56
N HIS A 551 -20.13 2.64 16.27
CA HIS A 551 -18.98 3.10 17.02
C HIS A 551 -17.73 2.60 16.31
N ASN A 552 -17.21 3.43 15.40
CA ASN A 552 -16.03 3.06 14.63
C ASN A 552 -14.77 3.15 15.50
N GLU A 553 -14.00 2.07 15.59
CA GLU A 553 -12.66 2.06 16.20
C GLU A 553 -11.58 1.84 15.14
N GLY A 554 -10.54 2.69 15.09
CA GLY A 554 -9.41 2.49 14.19
C GLY A 554 -9.57 3.14 12.80
N GLU A 555 -9.54 2.35 11.74
CA GLU A 555 -9.59 2.83 10.35
C GLU A 555 -11.00 3.25 9.90
N PRO A 556 -11.14 4.16 8.92
CA PRO A 556 -12.44 4.53 8.36
C PRO A 556 -13.23 3.32 7.88
N VAL A 557 -14.56 3.38 7.96
CA VAL A 557 -15.42 2.24 7.60
C VAL A 557 -15.21 1.81 6.15
N VAL A 558 -14.99 2.75 5.23
CA VAL A 558 -14.70 2.42 3.83
C VAL A 558 -13.48 1.50 3.70
N ASN A 559 -12.37 1.80 4.38
CA ASN A 559 -11.15 0.97 4.33
C ASN A 559 -11.34 -0.41 4.97
N LYS A 560 -12.11 -0.48 6.08
CA LYS A 560 -12.48 -1.77 6.70
C LYS A 560 -13.28 -2.65 5.74
N LEU A 561 -14.29 -2.07 5.08
CA LEU A 561 -15.09 -2.79 4.09
C LEU A 561 -14.26 -3.18 2.87
N LEU A 562 -13.27 -2.38 2.48
CA LEU A 562 -12.40 -2.72 1.37
C LEU A 562 -11.41 -3.85 1.70
N SER A 563 -10.91 -3.89 2.93
CA SER A 563 -10.07 -4.97 3.43
C SER A 563 -10.80 -6.33 3.46
N LEU A 564 -12.14 -6.33 3.52
CA LEU A 564 -12.94 -7.54 3.32
C LEU A 564 -12.70 -8.16 1.94
N PHE A 565 -12.62 -7.37 0.86
CA PHE A 565 -12.45 -7.93 -0.50
C PHE A 565 -11.10 -8.63 -0.68
N ILE A 566 -10.05 -8.12 -0.04
CA ILE A 566 -8.74 -8.77 -0.01
C ILE A 566 -8.87 -10.17 0.59
N SER A 567 -9.55 -10.26 1.74
CA SER A 567 -9.78 -11.54 2.43
C SER A 567 -10.71 -12.45 1.63
N LEU A 568 -11.84 -11.96 1.11
CA LEU A 568 -12.78 -12.71 0.28
C LEU A 568 -12.11 -13.29 -0.98
N HIS A 569 -11.20 -12.53 -1.60
CA HIS A 569 -10.40 -13.02 -2.73
C HIS A 569 -9.48 -14.15 -2.29
N ARG A 570 -8.74 -13.96 -1.19
CA ARG A 570 -7.79 -14.94 -0.66
C ARG A 570 -8.47 -16.26 -0.28
N PHE A 571 -9.66 -16.23 0.32
CA PHE A 571 -10.45 -17.42 0.65
C PHE A 571 -11.29 -17.96 -0.51
N ARG A 572 -11.15 -17.40 -1.72
CA ARG A 572 -11.82 -17.84 -2.94
C ARG A 572 -13.36 -17.80 -2.86
N PHE A 573 -13.92 -16.95 -2.00
CA PHE A 573 -15.36 -16.70 -1.93
C PHE A 573 -15.90 -16.08 -3.23
N MET A 574 -15.07 -15.38 -3.99
CA MET A 574 -15.48 -14.71 -5.23
C MET A 574 -15.33 -15.60 -6.49
N LYS A 575 -15.09 -16.91 -6.36
CA LYS A 575 -14.82 -17.79 -7.50
C LYS A 575 -16.01 -18.00 -8.43
#